data_AF-A0A9D6JZ66-F1
#
_entry.id   AF-A0A9D6JZ66-F1
#
_cell.length_a   1.000
_cell.length_b   1.000
_cell.length_c   1.000
_cell.angle_alpha   90.00
_cell.angle_beta   90.00
_cell.angle_gamma   90.00
#
_symmetry.space_group_name_H-M   'P 1'
#
loop_
_entity.id
_entity.type
_entity.pdbx_description
1 polymer ?
#
loop_
_entity_poly.entity_id
_entity_poly.type
_entity_poly.pdbx_seq_one_letter_code
_entity_poly.pdbx_strand_id
1 'polypeptide(L)' 'TKLLTIRGGILGPRVLDPAGVEELARLPSREVLLARVVGQASAPLYALAGVLAASLRNLVYVLQQRMDQLESQSEPAP' A
#
# COMPACT_ATOMS: atom_id res chain seq x y z
N THR A 1 19.59 -24.95 26.56
CA THR A 1 18.55 -25.85 27.11
C THR A 1 17.17 -25.31 26.77
N LYS A 2 16.56 -25.76 25.66
CA LYS A 2 15.14 -25.45 25.36
C LYS A 2 14.27 -26.41 26.20
N LEU A 3 13.94 -26.00 27.43
CA LEU A 3 13.24 -26.83 28.42
C LEU A 3 11.71 -26.74 28.33
N LEU A 4 11.17 -25.78 27.59
CA LEU A 4 9.72 -25.62 27.36
C LEU A 4 9.42 -25.60 25.86
N THR A 5 8.70 -26.61 25.38
CA THR A 5 8.15 -26.63 24.02
C THR A 5 6.68 -26.24 24.11
N ILE A 6 6.32 -25.09 23.53
CA ILE A 6 4.92 -24.66 23.44
C ILE A 6 4.21 -25.62 22.48
N ARG A 7 3.26 -26.41 23.00
CA ARG A 7 2.51 -27.42 22.22
C ARG A 7 1.30 -26.85 21.49
N GLY A 8 0.92 -25.62 21.82
CA GLY A 8 -0.28 -24.93 21.35
C GLY A 8 -0.92 -24.16 22.49
N GLY A 9 -1.96 -23.40 22.19
CA GLY A 9 -2.71 -22.59 23.14
C GLY A 9 -4.19 -22.58 22.79
N ILE A 10 -5.06 -22.29 23.75
CA ILE A 10 -6.51 -22.20 23.52
C ILE A 10 -6.90 -20.73 23.61
N LEU A 11 -7.44 -20.17 22.53
CA LEU A 11 -8.02 -18.82 22.51
C LEU A 11 -9.54 -18.94 22.42
N GLY A 12 -10.20 -18.87 23.58
CA GLY A 12 -11.64 -19.09 23.68
C GLY A 12 -12.02 -20.51 23.22
N PRO A 13 -12.89 -20.68 22.20
CA PRO A 13 -13.24 -22.00 21.66
C PRO A 13 -12.28 -22.52 20.57
N ARG A 14 -11.25 -21.76 20.16
CA ARG A 14 -10.31 -22.17 19.10
C ARG A 14 -9.00 -22.70 19.67
N VAL A 15 -8.61 -23.89 19.23
CA VAL A 15 -7.28 -24.47 19.49
C VAL A 15 -6.29 -23.88 18.50
N LEU A 16 -5.26 -23.22 19.00
CA LEU A 16 -4.13 -22.70 18.23
C LEU A 16 -2.96 -23.66 18.34
N ASP A 17 -2.33 -23.90 17.20
CA ASP A 17 -1.07 -24.60 17.10
C ASP A 17 0.09 -23.71 17.62
N PRO A 18 1.31 -24.26 17.81
CA PRO A 18 2.45 -23.50 18.29
C PRO A 18 2.77 -22.26 17.44
N ALA A 19 2.54 -22.35 16.12
CA ALA A 19 2.75 -21.25 15.19
C ALA A 19 1.72 -20.12 15.40
N GLY A 20 0.44 -20.45 15.58
CA GLY A 20 -0.61 -19.49 15.90
C GLY A 20 -0.42 -18.82 17.26
N VAL A 21 0.18 -19.52 18.23
CA VAL A 21 0.57 -18.90 19.53
C VAL A 21 1.70 -17.89 19.35
N GLU A 22 2.67 -18.19 18.48
CA GLU A 22 3.77 -17.26 18.17
C GLU A 22 3.28 -16.03 17.39
N GLU A 23 2.32 -16.19 16.49
CA GLU A 23 1.66 -15.05 15.81
C GLU A 23 0.86 -14.18 16.77
N LEU A 24 0.13 -14.78 17.72
CA LEU A 24 -0.55 -14.01 18.77
C LEU A 24 0.43 -13.23 19.64
N ALA A 25 1.60 -13.81 19.96
CA ALA A 25 2.64 -13.12 20.71
C ALA A 25 3.30 -11.98 19.91
N ARG A 26 3.28 -12.07 18.57
CA ARG A 26 3.80 -11.05 17.65
C ARG A 26 2.75 -10.05 17.18
N LEU A 27 1.49 -10.17 17.61
CA LEU A 27 0.44 -9.20 17.26
C LEU A 27 0.88 -7.80 17.69
N PRO A 28 0.92 -6.84 16.74
CA PRO A 28 1.24 -5.46 17.08
C PRO A 28 0.14 -4.87 17.98
N SER A 29 0.44 -3.79 18.69
CA SER A 29 -0.48 -3.18 19.65
C SER A 29 -1.85 -2.85 19.03
N ARG A 30 -2.90 -2.83 19.87
CA ARG A 30 -4.30 -2.58 19.45
C ARG A 30 -4.44 -1.34 18.57
N GLU A 31 -3.67 -0.30 18.86
CA GLU A 31 -3.66 0.96 18.10
C GLU A 31 -3.09 0.78 16.69
N VAL A 32 -2.02 -0.01 16.54
CA VAL A 32 -1.44 -0.32 15.22
C VAL A 32 -2.40 -1.19 14.40
N LEU A 33 -3.11 -2.12 15.03
CA LEU A 33 -4.12 -2.94 14.35
C LEU A 33 -5.30 -2.09 13.86
N LEU A 34 -5.80 -1.17 14.70
CA LEU A 34 -6.85 -0.23 14.30
C LEU A 34 -6.38 0.72 13.20
N ALA A 35 -5.16 1.26 13.33
CA ALA A 35 -4.56 2.11 12.32
C ALA A 35 -4.38 1.38 10.98
N ARG A 36 -4.04 0.09 11.00
CA ARG A 36 -3.92 -0.72 9.78
C ARG A 36 -5.27 -0.91 9.10
N VAL A 37 -6.34 -1.16 9.87
CA VAL A 37 -7.71 -1.27 9.33
C VAL A 37 -8.18 0.07 8.76
N VAL A 38 -7.96 1.18 9.48
CA VAL A 38 -8.33 2.53 9.02
C VAL A 38 -7.53 2.92 7.78
N GLY A 39 -6.23 2.60 7.74
CA GLY A 39 -5.37 2.82 6.58
C GLY A 39 -5.79 2.00 5.36
N GLN A 40 -6.22 0.75 5.57
CA GLN A 40 -6.79 -0.08 4.50
C GLN A 40 -8.13 0.45 4.01
N ALA A 41 -8.96 0.98 4.91
CA ALA A 41 -10.25 1.59 4.55
C ALA A 41 -10.08 2.89 3.76
N SER A 42 -9.03 3.67 4.01
CA SER A 42 -8.75 4.91 3.28
C SER A 42 -7.98 4.72 1.97
N ALA A 43 -7.36 3.56 1.76
CA ALA A 43 -6.63 3.21 0.54
C ALA A 43 -7.38 3.46 -0.79
N PRO A 44 -8.67 3.07 -0.96
CA PRO A 44 -9.38 3.33 -2.22
C PRO A 44 -9.59 4.81 -2.51
N LEU A 45 -9.71 5.66 -1.49
CA LEU A 45 -9.88 7.11 -1.68
C LEU A 45 -8.58 7.75 -2.21
N TYR A 46 -7.43 7.34 -1.67
CA TYR A 46 -6.13 7.77 -2.18
C TYR A 46 -5.87 7.28 -3.60
N ALA A 47 -6.27 6.04 -3.90
CA ALA A 47 -6.17 5.50 -5.26
C ALA A 47 -7.02 6.31 -6.25
N LEU A 48 -8.27 6.63 -5.90
CA LEU A 48 -9.15 7.44 -6.73
C LEU A 48 -8.58 8.85 -6.98
N ALA A 49 -8.16 9.54 -5.91
CA ALA A 49 -7.53 10.85 -6.02
C ALA A 49 -6.27 10.81 -6.90
N GLY A 50 -5.46 9.75 -6.76
CA GLY A 50 -4.28 9.50 -7.58
C GLY A 50 -4.61 9.34 -9.07
N VAL A 51 -5.66 8.60 -9.41
CA VAL A 51 -6.11 8.40 -10.80
C VAL A 51 -6.62 9.70 -11.41
N LEU A 52 -7.47 10.45 -10.69
CA LEU A 52 -7.97 11.74 -11.17
C LEU A 52 -6.83 12.72 -11.42
N ALA A 53 -5.90 12.83 -10.47
CA ALA A 53 -4.72 13.69 -10.61
C ALA A 53 -3.75 13.21 -11.70
N ALA A 54 -3.62 11.90 -11.91
CA ALA A 54 -2.79 11.35 -12.99
C ALA A 54 -3.39 11.66 -14.36
N SER A 55 -4.71 11.52 -14.53
CA SER A 55 -5.39 11.83 -15.80
C SER A 55 -5.17 13.28 -16.23
N LEU A 56 -5.28 14.23 -15.29
CA LEU A 56 -5.03 15.65 -15.57
C LEU A 56 -3.57 15.92 -15.94
N ARG A 57 -2.62 15.34 -15.20
CA ARG A 57 -1.18 15.47 -15.50
C ARG A 57 -0.81 14.89 -16.87
N ASN A 58 -1.39 13.75 -17.22
CA ASN A 58 -1.15 13.12 -18.52
C ASN A 58 -1.63 14.01 -19.67
N LEU A 59 -2.79 14.69 -19.51
CA LEU A 59 -3.27 15.63 -20.52
C LEU A 59 -2.32 16.82 -20.69
N VAL A 60 -1.89 17.43 -19.59
CA VAL A 60 -0.90 18.53 -19.64
C VAL A 60 0.41 18.07 -20.27
N TYR A 61 0.85 16.86 -19.93
CA TYR A 61 2.07 16.28 -20.48
C TYR A 61 1.97 16.05 -22.00
N VAL A 62 0.84 15.55 -22.49
CA VAL A 62 0.61 15.40 -23.95
C VAL A 62 0.61 16.74 -24.66
N LEU A 63 0.02 17.78 -24.05
CA LEU A 63 0.03 19.13 -24.62
C LEU A 63 1.45 19.72 -24.66
N GLN A 64 2.23 19.56 -23.59
CA GLN A 64 3.63 19.97 -23.55
C GLN A 64 4.44 19.23 -24.62
N GLN A 65 4.30 17.91 -24.72
CA GLN A 65 4.98 17.12 -25.75
C GLN A 65 4.60 17.57 -27.16
N ARG A 66 3.35 17.97 -27.39
CA ARG A 66 2.94 18.50 -28.69
C ARG A 66 3.58 19.86 -28.97
N MET A 67 3.71 20.72 -27.96
CA MET A 67 4.41 21.99 -28.08
C MET A 67 5.90 21.77 -28.43
N ASP A 68 6.58 20.87 -27.71
CA ASP A 68 7.99 20.53 -27.96
C ASP A 68 8.20 19.93 -29.38
N GLN A 69 7.25 19.11 -29.86
CA GLN A 69 7.26 18.58 -31.24
C GLN A 69 7.07 19.66 -32.31
N LEU A 70 6.32 20.72 -32.02
CA LEU A 70 6.11 21.82 -32.94
C LEU A 70 7.30 22.78 -32.95
N GLU A 71 7.91 23.05 -31.79
CA GLU A 71 9.13 23.86 -31.67
C GLU A 71 10.32 23.20 -32.40
N SER A 72 10.46 21.87 -32.27
CA SER A 72 11.45 21.10 -33.02
C SER A 72 11.16 20.99 -34.54
N GLN A 73 9.91 21.23 -34.97
CA GLN A 73 9.53 21.30 -36.39
C GLN A 73 9.67 22.71 -36.98
N SER A 74 9.61 23.77 -36.17
CA SER A 74 9.79 25.16 -36.63
C SER A 74 11.25 25.56 -36.82
N GLU A 75 12.21 24.71 -36.46
CA GLU A 75 13.65 24.97 -36.63
C GLU A 75 14.35 23.90 -37.49
N PRO A 76 14.18 23.92 -38.83
CA PRO A 76 15.21 23.36 -39.70
C PRO A 76 16.38 24.35 -39.77
N ALA A 77 17.38 24.13 -38.90
CA ALA A 77 18.84 24.34 -39.05
C ALA A 77 19.40 25.68 -39.65
N PRO A 78 20.64 26.09 -39.29
CA PRO A 78 21.33 27.23 -39.91
C PRO A 78 21.47 27.13 -41.44
#